data_AF-A0A2T2YJU5-F1
#
_entry.id   AF-A0A2T2YJU5-F1
#
_cell.length_a   1.000
_cell.length_b   1.000
_cell.length_c   1.000
_cell.angle_alpha   90.00
_cell.angle_beta   90.00
_cell.angle_gamma   90.00
#
_symmetry.space_group_name_H-M   'P 1'
#
loop_
_entity.id
_entity.type
_entity.pdbx_description
1 polymer ?
#
loop_
_entity_poly.entity_id
_entity_poly.type
_entity_poly.pdbx_seq_one_letter_code
_entity_poly.pdbx_strand_id
1 'polypeptide(L)'
;MKKNLYYRQVFRRRNYIKELLLDFFLSVASMPRLLLEVFLRKNMGERYFSPFVASFVFVVFFFFPYAMGGMFGSYGDTLPEIIKDNVSWYLFLAAYAAGCFFRWQEVIRLPSVFDFARYSLSAGRIHPIFYAIRIGGKPVDKRGIEIILEPAPFFLIGLLLLWMDQRVGMLLITSSIVYSLSYIAAYHKGDDFIMDKIDEMICNEELVSAFVDELDASQTRGVHFYGHKPADPGTRRQLAKAFIEEDDLVEAR
;
A
#
# COMPACT_ATOMS: atom_id res chain seq x y z
N MET A 1 9.37 -20.35 10.86
CA MET A 1 10.11 -20.49 9.60
C MET A 1 11.60 -20.37 9.89
N LYS A 2 12.48 -20.98 9.12
CA LYS A 2 13.92 -20.79 9.37
C LYS A 2 14.38 -19.46 8.78
N LYS A 3 14.92 -18.55 9.60
CA LYS A 3 15.40 -17.23 9.12
C LYS A 3 16.86 -17.32 8.72
N ASN A 4 17.19 -16.85 7.52
CA ASN A 4 18.56 -16.83 7.03
C ASN A 4 19.14 -15.40 7.08
N LEU A 5 19.96 -15.11 8.10
CA LEU A 5 20.58 -13.80 8.28
C LEU A 5 21.61 -13.47 7.18
N TYR A 6 22.25 -14.50 6.62
CA TYR A 6 23.30 -14.36 5.60
C TYR A 6 22.73 -13.93 4.25
N TYR A 7 21.64 -14.57 3.80
CA TYR A 7 20.99 -14.27 2.53
C TYR A 7 20.60 -12.78 2.40
N ARG A 8 20.02 -12.21 3.46
CA ARG A 8 19.54 -10.82 3.47
C ARG A 8 20.64 -9.77 3.30
N GLN A 9 21.87 -10.08 3.69
CA GLN A 9 22.98 -9.12 3.67
C GLN A 9 23.79 -9.18 2.37
N VAL A 10 23.96 -10.37 1.79
CA VAL A 10 24.95 -10.59 0.73
C VAL A 10 24.38 -10.47 -0.69
N PHE A 11 23.16 -10.94 -0.94
CA PHE A 11 22.65 -11.09 -2.31
C PHE A 11 21.80 -9.90 -2.81
N ARG A 12 21.22 -9.11 -1.90
CA ARG A 12 20.25 -8.08 -2.29
C ARG A 12 20.93 -6.78 -2.72
N ARG A 13 20.90 -6.49 -4.02
CA ARG A 13 21.20 -5.13 -4.54
C ARG A 13 20.04 -4.20 -4.20
N ARG A 14 20.20 -3.39 -3.15
CA ARG A 14 19.20 -2.40 -2.77
C ARG A 14 19.34 -1.14 -3.61
N ASN A 15 18.30 -0.80 -4.35
CA ASN A 15 18.17 0.53 -4.94
C ASN A 15 17.45 1.44 -3.94
N TYR A 16 18.25 2.07 -3.06
CA TYR A 16 17.73 2.93 -1.98
C TYR A 16 16.84 4.06 -2.49
N ILE A 17 17.14 4.63 -3.66
CA ILE A 17 16.36 5.73 -4.23
C ILE A 17 14.96 5.25 -4.63
N LYS A 18 14.89 4.07 -5.29
CA LYS A 18 13.61 3.46 -5.65
C LYS A 18 12.79 3.09 -4.41
N GLU A 19 13.41 2.46 -3.41
CA GLU A 19 12.74 2.10 -2.15
C GLU A 19 12.22 3.35 -1.43
N LEU A 20 13.04 4.40 -1.31
CA LEU A 20 12.66 5.68 -0.70
C LEU A 20 11.46 6.32 -1.41
N LEU A 21 11.45 6.34 -2.75
CA LEU A 21 10.32 6.89 -3.52
C LEU A 21 9.03 6.09 -3.29
N LEU A 22 9.10 4.75 -3.31
CA LEU A 22 7.94 3.90 -3.06
C LEU A 22 7.42 4.06 -1.61
N ASP A 23 8.31 4.17 -0.63
CA ASP A 23 7.98 4.41 0.77
C ASP A 23 7.33 5.78 0.97
N PHE A 24 7.87 6.81 0.31
CA PHE A 24 7.30 8.15 0.30
C PHE A 24 5.88 8.14 -0.25
N PHE A 25 5.66 7.55 -1.43
CA PHE A 25 4.32 7.48 -2.01
C PHE A 25 3.36 6.68 -1.13
N LEU A 26 3.77 5.56 -0.54
CA LEU A 26 2.91 4.81 0.38
C LEU A 26 2.56 5.60 1.65
N SER A 27 3.51 6.39 2.17
CA SER A 27 3.31 7.19 3.38
C SER A 27 2.40 8.39 3.10
N VAL A 28 2.63 9.10 2.01
CA VAL A 28 1.85 10.30 1.62
C VAL A 28 0.50 9.91 1.02
N ALA A 29 0.39 8.75 0.38
CA ALA A 29 -0.85 8.31 -0.27
C ALA A 29 -2.01 8.11 0.69
N SER A 30 -1.77 7.95 1.99
CA SER A 30 -2.82 7.72 2.99
C SER A 30 -3.99 8.71 2.86
N MET A 31 -3.70 10.03 2.82
CA MET A 31 -4.78 11.03 2.77
C MET A 31 -5.43 11.15 1.39
N PRO A 32 -4.70 11.32 0.27
CA PRO A 32 -5.32 11.45 -1.04
C PRO A 32 -6.08 10.19 -1.46
N ARG A 33 -5.60 9.01 -1.06
CA ARG A 33 -6.28 7.74 -1.31
C ARG A 33 -7.59 7.63 -0.54
N LEU A 34 -7.60 8.03 0.73
CA LEU A 34 -8.80 8.00 1.57
C LEU A 34 -9.94 8.83 0.96
N LEU A 35 -9.62 9.98 0.32
CA LEU A 35 -10.61 10.82 -0.37
C LEU A 35 -11.41 10.07 -1.43
N LEU A 36 -10.83 9.05 -2.07
CA LEU A 36 -11.48 8.26 -3.11
C LEU A 36 -12.01 6.92 -2.57
N GLU A 37 -11.25 6.28 -1.68
CA GLU A 37 -11.59 4.94 -1.17
C GLU A 37 -12.93 4.88 -0.46
N VAL A 38 -13.31 5.95 0.25
CA VAL A 38 -14.60 6.00 0.94
C VAL A 38 -15.78 5.86 -0.01
N PHE A 39 -15.62 6.15 -1.30
CA PHE A 39 -16.65 5.96 -2.32
C PHE A 39 -16.54 4.63 -3.05
N LEU A 40 -15.30 4.17 -3.30
CA LEU A 40 -15.01 3.01 -4.13
C LEU A 40 -15.22 1.68 -3.40
N ARG A 41 -14.94 1.66 -2.09
CA ARG A 41 -14.83 0.43 -1.33
C ARG A 41 -15.81 0.38 -0.17
N LYS A 42 -16.21 -0.84 0.19
CA LYS A 42 -17.10 -1.12 1.32
C LYS A 42 -16.44 -2.13 2.24
N ASN A 43 -16.90 -2.19 3.49
CA ASN A 43 -16.44 -3.14 4.49
C ASN A 43 -14.93 -3.06 4.79
N MET A 44 -14.39 -1.84 4.97
CA MET A 44 -12.98 -1.60 5.33
C MET A 44 -12.63 -2.09 6.74
N GLY A 45 -11.42 -2.60 6.97
CA GLY A 45 -10.99 -3.05 8.29
C GLY A 45 -10.94 -1.90 9.32
N GLU A 46 -11.13 -2.24 10.59
CA GLU A 46 -11.17 -1.27 11.70
C GLU A 46 -9.87 -0.49 11.88
N ARG A 47 -8.72 -1.14 11.70
CA ARG A 47 -7.41 -0.47 11.74
C ARG A 47 -7.09 0.23 10.42
N TYR A 48 -7.78 -0.12 9.34
CA TYR A 48 -7.61 0.51 8.05
C TYR A 48 -8.35 1.85 7.97
N PHE A 49 -9.63 1.87 8.37
CA PHE A 49 -10.45 3.08 8.37
C PHE A 49 -10.61 3.65 9.78
N SER A 50 -9.98 4.81 10.03
CA SER A 50 -10.12 5.55 11.29
C SER A 50 -10.99 6.80 11.09
N PRO A 51 -12.14 6.93 11.79
CA PRO A 51 -12.98 8.13 11.74
C PRO A 51 -12.24 9.40 12.16
N PHE A 52 -11.24 9.28 13.03
CA PHE A 52 -10.39 10.39 13.45
C PHE A 52 -9.54 10.90 12.28
N VAL A 53 -8.87 10.01 11.56
CA VAL A 53 -8.08 10.37 10.37
C VAL A 53 -8.98 10.95 9.28
N ALA A 54 -10.15 10.34 9.06
CA ALA A 54 -11.12 10.83 8.08
C ALA A 54 -11.61 12.26 8.39
N SER A 55 -11.93 12.53 9.66
CA SER A 55 -12.32 13.86 10.16
C SER A 55 -11.18 14.87 10.04
N PHE A 56 -9.95 14.46 10.37
CA PHE A 56 -8.78 15.32 10.21
C PHE A 56 -8.57 15.73 8.75
N VAL A 57 -8.65 14.77 7.81
CA VAL A 57 -8.59 15.03 6.37
C VAL A 57 -9.71 16.01 5.97
N PHE A 58 -10.95 15.79 6.43
CA PHE A 58 -12.06 16.71 6.15
C PHE A 58 -11.73 18.16 6.58
N VAL A 59 -11.25 18.36 7.82
CA VAL A 59 -10.91 19.68 8.35
C VAL A 59 -9.79 20.34 7.55
N VAL A 60 -8.72 19.59 7.24
CA VAL A 60 -7.59 20.10 6.44
C VAL A 60 -8.09 20.58 5.07
N PHE A 61 -8.89 19.77 4.36
CA PHE A 61 -9.40 20.15 3.04
C PHE A 61 -10.53 21.19 3.10
N PHE A 62 -11.26 21.32 4.21
CA PHE A 62 -12.27 22.38 4.41
C PHE A 62 -11.64 23.78 4.41
N PHE A 63 -10.49 23.93 5.08
CA PHE A 63 -9.75 25.19 5.14
C PHE A 63 -8.75 25.39 3.98
N PHE A 64 -8.56 24.38 3.14
CA PHE A 64 -7.57 24.43 2.07
C PHE A 64 -7.82 25.54 1.03
N PRO A 65 -9.04 25.80 0.53
CA PRO A 65 -9.30 26.92 -0.39
C PRO A 65 -8.92 28.28 0.22
N TYR A 66 -9.18 28.46 1.52
CA TYR A 66 -8.82 29.68 2.26
C TYR A 66 -7.30 29.86 2.35
N ALA A 67 -6.57 28.79 2.72
CA ALA A 67 -5.11 28.80 2.78
C ALA A 67 -4.46 29.11 1.42
N MET A 68 -5.04 28.58 0.33
CA MET A 68 -4.59 28.86 -1.03
C MET A 68 -4.87 30.32 -1.42
N GLY A 69 -6.06 30.85 -1.14
CA GLY A 69 -6.40 32.26 -1.42
C GLY A 69 -5.43 33.25 -0.77
N GLY A 70 -5.03 32.98 0.48
CA GLY A 70 -4.03 33.78 1.20
C GLY A 70 -2.62 33.69 0.62
N MET A 71 -2.23 32.55 0.04
CA MET A 71 -0.91 32.41 -0.61
C MET A 71 -0.83 33.12 -1.97
N PHE A 72 -1.93 33.17 -2.72
CA PHE A 72 -1.96 33.77 -4.07
C PHE A 72 -2.41 35.24 -4.11
N GLY A 73 -2.51 35.90 -2.96
CA GLY A 73 -2.69 37.35 -2.88
C GLY A 73 -4.14 37.84 -2.88
N SER A 74 -5.13 36.97 -2.74
CA SER A 74 -6.55 37.35 -2.49
C SER A 74 -6.78 37.74 -1.02
N TYR A 75 -5.93 38.61 -0.46
CA TYR A 75 -6.16 39.17 0.87
C TYR A 75 -7.30 40.20 0.79
N GLY A 76 -8.52 39.77 1.10
CA GLY A 76 -9.69 40.67 1.15
C GLY A 76 -11.04 39.96 1.05
N ASP A 77 -11.07 38.75 0.48
CA ASP A 77 -12.32 38.02 0.28
C ASP A 77 -12.89 37.53 1.62
N THR A 78 -14.18 37.78 1.83
CA THR A 78 -14.90 37.28 3.00
C THR A 78 -15.16 35.77 2.88
N LEU A 79 -15.31 35.06 4.01
CA LEU A 79 -15.60 33.61 4.00
C LEU A 79 -16.78 33.22 3.08
N PRO A 80 -17.91 33.96 3.02
CA PRO A 80 -18.99 33.66 2.09
C PRO A 80 -18.61 33.72 0.62
N GLU A 81 -17.73 34.65 0.22
CA GLU A 81 -17.25 34.78 -1.16
C GLU A 81 -16.38 33.58 -1.54
N ILE A 82 -15.45 33.19 -0.66
CA ILE A 82 -14.62 32.00 -0.86
C ILE A 82 -15.50 30.74 -0.99
N ILE A 83 -16.54 30.62 -0.17
CA ILE A 83 -17.49 29.49 -0.25
C ILE A 83 -18.23 29.50 -1.59
N LYS A 84 -18.70 30.66 -2.03
CA LYS A 84 -19.42 30.84 -3.30
C LYS A 84 -18.54 30.50 -4.51
N ASP A 85 -17.27 30.87 -4.47
CA ASP A 85 -16.34 30.61 -5.56
C ASP A 85 -15.84 29.15 -5.58
N ASN A 86 -16.01 28.42 -4.49
CA ASN A 86 -15.56 27.04 -4.35
C ASN A 86 -16.71 26.06 -4.02
N VAL A 87 -17.94 26.33 -4.49
CA VAL A 87 -19.13 25.50 -4.19
C VAL A 87 -18.90 24.02 -4.54
N SER A 88 -18.27 23.72 -5.68
CA SER A 88 -17.97 22.35 -6.10
C SER A 88 -17.04 21.61 -5.13
N TRP A 89 -16.09 22.33 -4.52
CA TRP A 89 -15.19 21.81 -3.50
C TRP A 89 -15.94 21.44 -2.22
N TYR A 90 -16.78 22.34 -1.72
CA TYR A 90 -17.57 22.08 -0.51
C TYR A 90 -18.64 21.00 -0.73
N LEU A 91 -19.20 20.92 -1.95
CA LEU A 91 -20.10 19.82 -2.32
C LEU A 91 -19.37 18.47 -2.31
N PHE A 92 -18.15 18.41 -2.85
CA PHE A 92 -17.31 17.23 -2.77
C PHE A 92 -16.99 16.85 -1.32
N LEU A 93 -16.65 17.82 -0.47
CA LEU A 93 -16.39 17.58 0.95
C LEU A 93 -17.62 17.06 1.69
N ALA A 94 -18.82 17.58 1.39
CA ALA A 94 -20.06 17.06 1.94
C ALA A 94 -20.30 15.60 1.52
N ALA A 95 -20.07 15.28 0.24
CA ALA A 95 -20.14 13.91 -0.26
C ALA A 95 -19.10 13.00 0.44
N TYR A 96 -17.87 13.49 0.64
CA TYR A 96 -16.81 12.76 1.33
C TYR A 96 -17.20 12.49 2.79
N ALA A 97 -17.71 13.49 3.52
CA ALA A 97 -18.20 13.31 4.88
C ALA A 97 -19.33 12.28 4.97
N ALA A 98 -20.27 12.30 4.01
CA ALA A 98 -21.32 11.28 3.91
C ALA A 98 -20.72 9.88 3.65
N GLY A 99 -19.77 9.76 2.73
CA GLY A 99 -19.02 8.53 2.48
C GLY A 99 -18.33 8.00 3.73
N CYS A 100 -17.61 8.85 4.46
CA CYS A 100 -16.98 8.54 5.73
C CYS A 100 -17.98 8.07 6.78
N PHE A 101 -19.15 8.71 6.87
CA PHE A 101 -20.19 8.32 7.79
C PHE A 101 -20.71 6.90 7.49
N PHE A 102 -20.97 6.57 6.22
CA PHE A 102 -21.37 5.21 5.84
C PHE A 102 -20.28 4.17 6.13
N ARG A 103 -19.01 4.51 5.88
CA ARG A 103 -17.89 3.61 6.21
C ARG A 103 -17.69 3.45 7.71
N TRP A 104 -17.92 4.50 8.49
CA TRP A 104 -17.89 4.43 9.95
C TRP A 104 -18.96 3.48 10.47
N GLN A 105 -20.20 3.58 9.98
CA GLN A 105 -21.28 2.65 10.35
C GLN A 105 -20.94 1.19 10.05
N GLU A 106 -20.19 0.90 8.98
CA GLU A 106 -19.71 -0.46 8.65
C GLU A 106 -18.58 -0.97 9.56
N VAL A 107 -17.90 -0.07 10.28
CA VAL A 107 -16.79 -0.37 11.20
C VAL A 107 -17.26 -0.41 12.65
N ILE A 108 -18.30 0.33 13.03
CA ILE A 108 -18.86 0.29 14.39
C ILE A 108 -19.20 -1.16 14.74
N ARG A 109 -18.49 -1.68 15.74
CA ARG A 109 -18.75 -2.99 16.34
C ARG A 109 -19.41 -2.82 17.71
N LEU A 110 -20.09 -3.88 18.14
CA LEU A 110 -20.40 -4.06 19.56
C LEU A 110 -19.07 -4.38 20.28
N PRO A 111 -18.69 -3.63 21.34
CA PRO A 111 -17.37 -3.71 21.96
C PRO A 111 -17.01 -5.08 22.58
N SER A 112 -17.95 -6.02 22.65
CA SER A 112 -17.77 -7.34 23.26
C SER A 112 -17.55 -8.50 22.28
N VAL A 113 -17.62 -8.29 20.96
CA VAL A 113 -17.49 -9.37 19.97
C VAL A 113 -16.33 -9.08 19.00
N PHE A 114 -15.17 -9.68 19.28
CA PHE A 114 -14.08 -9.74 18.31
C PHE A 114 -14.45 -10.71 17.19
N ASP A 115 -14.93 -10.16 16.09
CA ASP A 115 -15.18 -10.93 14.88
C ASP A 115 -13.86 -11.20 14.13
N PHE A 116 -13.35 -12.42 14.30
CA PHE A 116 -12.18 -12.95 13.59
C PHE A 116 -12.42 -13.18 12.10
N ALA A 117 -13.66 -13.04 11.59
CA ALA A 117 -13.95 -13.21 10.17
C ALA A 117 -13.40 -12.04 9.32
N ARG A 118 -13.05 -10.90 9.93
CA ARG A 118 -12.60 -9.70 9.22
C ARG A 118 -11.19 -9.29 9.64
N TYR A 119 -10.27 -9.36 8.66
CA TYR A 119 -8.93 -8.83 8.82
C TYR A 119 -8.96 -7.32 9.07
N SER A 120 -8.41 -6.90 10.20
CA SER A 120 -8.52 -5.51 10.69
C SER A 120 -7.81 -4.48 9.81
N LEU A 121 -6.85 -4.91 8.99
CA LEU A 121 -6.14 -4.07 8.02
C LEU A 121 -6.66 -4.25 6.58
N SER A 122 -7.82 -4.87 6.40
CA SER A 122 -8.43 -5.02 5.07
C SER A 122 -8.75 -3.66 4.45
N ALA A 123 -8.31 -3.42 3.22
CA ALA A 123 -8.67 -2.22 2.46
C ALA A 123 -10.14 -2.18 2.01
N GLY A 124 -10.93 -3.21 2.33
CA GLY A 124 -12.32 -3.35 1.94
C GLY A 124 -12.51 -4.16 0.66
N ARG A 125 -13.78 -4.33 0.28
CA ARG A 125 -14.21 -5.05 -0.91
C ARG A 125 -14.40 -4.08 -2.07
N ILE A 126 -13.86 -4.47 -3.23
CA ILE A 126 -14.02 -3.77 -4.50
C ILE A 126 -15.49 -3.88 -4.95
N HIS A 127 -16.03 -2.81 -5.54
CA HIS A 127 -17.40 -2.82 -6.04
C HIS A 127 -17.57 -3.84 -7.19
N PRO A 128 -18.63 -4.67 -7.20
CA PRO A 128 -18.85 -5.70 -8.23
C PRO A 128 -18.82 -5.20 -9.67
N ILE A 129 -19.20 -3.93 -9.90
CA ILE A 129 -19.22 -3.30 -11.22
C ILE A 129 -17.85 -3.35 -11.91
N PHE A 130 -16.74 -3.24 -11.16
CA PHE A 130 -15.41 -3.24 -11.74
C PHE A 130 -14.99 -4.63 -12.24
N TYR A 131 -15.46 -5.70 -11.61
CA TYR A 131 -15.23 -7.07 -12.06
C TYR A 131 -16.00 -7.43 -13.34
N ALA A 132 -17.08 -6.70 -13.65
CA ALA A 132 -17.86 -6.89 -14.86
C ALA A 132 -17.17 -6.29 -16.11
N ILE A 133 -16.21 -5.39 -15.93
CA ILE A 133 -15.51 -4.70 -17.02
C ILE A 133 -14.54 -5.67 -17.71
N ARG A 134 -14.61 -5.77 -19.03
CA ARG A 134 -13.70 -6.56 -19.86
C ARG A 134 -12.92 -5.64 -20.81
N ILE A 135 -11.60 -5.80 -20.86
CA ILE A 135 -10.73 -5.06 -21.78
C ILE A 135 -10.14 -6.07 -22.76
N GLY A 136 -10.38 -5.87 -24.07
CA GLY A 136 -9.93 -6.83 -25.09
C GLY A 136 -10.54 -8.22 -24.94
N GLY A 137 -11.80 -8.31 -24.47
CA GLY A 137 -12.52 -9.57 -24.29
C GLY A 137 -12.13 -10.41 -23.07
N LYS A 138 -11.08 -10.02 -22.32
CA LYS A 138 -10.62 -10.71 -21.10
C LYS A 138 -11.09 -9.97 -19.84
N PRO A 139 -11.43 -10.69 -18.75
CA PRO A 139 -11.66 -10.06 -17.45
C PRO A 139 -10.37 -9.40 -16.97
N VAL A 140 -10.50 -8.20 -16.41
CA VAL A 140 -9.35 -7.46 -15.85
C VAL A 140 -8.95 -8.10 -14.52
N ASP A 141 -7.65 -8.38 -14.36
CA ASP A 141 -7.12 -8.90 -13.10
C ASP A 141 -7.37 -7.91 -11.95
N LYS A 142 -7.44 -8.41 -10.72
CA LYS A 142 -7.63 -7.60 -9.51
C LYS A 142 -6.61 -6.45 -9.45
N ARG A 143 -5.35 -6.70 -9.81
CA ARG A 143 -4.30 -5.66 -9.89
C ARG A 143 -4.68 -4.53 -10.83
N GLY A 144 -5.15 -4.88 -12.03
CA GLY A 144 -5.59 -3.90 -13.02
C GLY A 144 -6.82 -3.11 -12.57
N ILE A 145 -7.73 -3.76 -11.84
CA ILE A 145 -8.89 -3.09 -11.26
C ILE A 145 -8.45 -2.03 -10.25
N GLU A 146 -7.64 -2.38 -9.27
CA GLU A 146 -7.23 -1.45 -8.20
C GLU A 146 -6.30 -0.34 -8.73
N ILE A 147 -5.39 -0.66 -9.66
CA ILE A 147 -4.42 0.32 -10.16
C ILE A 147 -5.05 1.28 -11.17
N ILE A 148 -5.96 0.80 -12.03
CA ILE A 148 -6.46 1.56 -13.18
C ILE A 148 -7.95 1.83 -13.06
N LEU A 149 -8.79 0.80 -12.92
CA LEU A 149 -10.24 0.96 -13.04
C LEU A 149 -10.90 1.69 -11.87
N GLU A 150 -10.45 1.46 -10.64
CA GLU A 150 -10.95 2.16 -9.45
C GLU A 150 -10.68 3.68 -9.48
N PRO A 151 -9.44 4.15 -9.74
CA PRO A 151 -9.17 5.59 -9.81
C PRO A 151 -9.65 6.27 -11.11
N ALA A 152 -9.85 5.53 -12.20
CA ALA A 152 -10.20 6.10 -13.51
C ALA A 152 -11.47 6.98 -13.51
N PRO A 153 -12.62 6.59 -12.91
CA PRO A 153 -13.80 7.44 -12.82
C PRO A 153 -13.51 8.80 -12.18
N PHE A 154 -12.75 8.83 -11.08
CA PHE A 154 -12.40 10.06 -10.38
C PHE A 154 -11.40 10.90 -11.17
N PHE A 155 -10.48 10.27 -11.89
CA PHE A 155 -9.57 10.95 -12.80
C PHE A 155 -10.33 11.63 -13.94
N LEU A 156 -11.29 10.94 -14.57
CA LEU A 156 -12.11 11.49 -15.65
C LEU A 156 -13.05 12.61 -15.18
N ILE A 157 -13.70 12.42 -14.03
CA ILE A 157 -14.51 13.49 -13.39
C ILE A 157 -13.61 14.68 -13.03
N GLY A 158 -12.41 14.42 -12.53
CA GLY A 158 -11.44 15.45 -12.22
C GLY A 158 -11.01 16.27 -13.45
N LEU A 159 -10.78 15.61 -14.59
CA LEU A 159 -10.49 16.28 -15.87
C LEU A 159 -11.66 17.13 -16.35
N LEU A 160 -12.89 16.62 -16.26
CA LEU A 160 -14.10 17.37 -16.61
C LEU A 160 -14.24 18.64 -15.74
N LEU A 161 -14.05 18.49 -14.43
CA LEU A 161 -14.12 19.60 -13.48
C LEU A 161 -13.01 20.62 -13.72
N LEU A 162 -11.79 20.16 -14.02
CA LEU A 162 -10.68 21.03 -14.38
C LEU A 162 -10.96 21.82 -15.66
N TRP A 163 -11.59 21.18 -16.66
CA TRP A 163 -12.00 21.85 -17.89
C TRP A 163 -13.07 22.95 -17.66
N MET A 164 -13.86 22.82 -16.58
CA MET A 164 -14.81 23.84 -16.11
C MET A 164 -14.19 24.84 -15.11
N ASP A 165 -12.85 24.91 -15.05
CA ASP A 165 -12.07 25.75 -14.14
C ASP A 165 -12.37 25.51 -12.64
N GLN A 166 -12.82 24.30 -12.29
CA GLN A 166 -13.10 23.93 -10.91
C GLN A 166 -11.85 23.34 -10.25
N ARG A 167 -11.35 24.02 -9.21
CA ARG A 167 -10.12 23.63 -8.48
C ARG A 167 -10.17 22.23 -7.86
N VAL A 168 -11.36 21.75 -7.50
CA VAL A 168 -11.56 20.37 -6.99
C VAL A 168 -11.16 19.31 -8.04
N GLY A 169 -11.19 19.65 -9.33
CA GLY A 169 -10.72 18.77 -10.40
C GLY A 169 -9.26 18.36 -10.22
N MET A 170 -8.38 19.32 -9.88
CA MET A 170 -6.96 19.04 -9.60
C MET A 170 -6.77 18.12 -8.40
N LEU A 171 -7.59 18.28 -7.35
CA LEU A 171 -7.55 17.41 -6.18
C LEU A 171 -7.90 15.96 -6.56
N LEU A 172 -8.96 15.76 -7.35
CA LEU A 172 -9.39 14.43 -7.79
C LEU A 172 -8.36 13.77 -8.71
N ILE A 173 -7.80 14.52 -9.67
CA ILE A 173 -6.74 14.02 -10.56
C ILE A 173 -5.52 13.58 -9.75
N THR A 174 -5.03 14.46 -8.86
CA THR A 174 -3.85 14.16 -8.03
C THR A 174 -4.11 12.97 -7.12
N SER A 175 -5.29 12.93 -6.48
CA SER A 175 -5.69 11.80 -5.63
C SER A 175 -5.77 10.50 -6.41
N SER A 176 -6.25 10.52 -7.65
CA SER A 176 -6.36 9.34 -8.51
C SER A 176 -4.99 8.83 -8.95
N ILE A 177 -4.06 9.72 -9.30
CA ILE A 177 -2.68 9.35 -9.63
C ILE A 177 -1.97 8.73 -8.42
N VAL A 178 -2.08 9.39 -7.26
CA VAL A 178 -1.48 8.90 -6.01
C VAL A 178 -2.09 7.56 -5.60
N TYR A 179 -3.40 7.37 -5.79
CA TYR A 179 -4.09 6.10 -5.60
C TYR A 179 -3.43 4.99 -6.43
N SER A 180 -3.33 5.17 -7.75
CA SER A 180 -2.71 4.20 -8.66
C SER A 180 -1.28 3.87 -8.27
N LEU A 181 -0.45 4.89 -8.01
CA LEU A 181 0.95 4.71 -7.61
C LEU A 181 1.07 3.96 -6.28
N SER A 182 0.19 4.21 -5.31
CA SER A 182 0.20 3.52 -4.03
C SER A 182 -0.08 2.02 -4.17
N TYR A 183 -1.01 1.62 -5.04
CA TYR A 183 -1.29 0.22 -5.31
C TYR A 183 -0.17 -0.44 -6.11
N ILE A 184 0.43 0.25 -7.10
CA ILE A 184 1.62 -0.23 -7.80
C ILE A 184 2.74 -0.53 -6.79
N ALA A 185 3.01 0.40 -5.87
CA ALA A 185 4.02 0.23 -4.84
C ALA A 185 3.70 -0.93 -3.89
N ALA A 186 2.45 -1.06 -3.45
CA ALA A 186 2.01 -2.14 -2.57
C ALA A 186 2.16 -3.52 -3.24
N TYR A 187 1.74 -3.65 -4.51
CA TYR A 187 1.89 -4.89 -5.27
C TYR A 187 3.36 -5.23 -5.52
N HIS A 188 4.17 -4.26 -5.90
CA HIS A 188 5.61 -4.46 -6.08
C HIS A 188 6.27 -4.97 -4.80
N LYS A 189 5.97 -4.37 -3.64
CA LYS A 189 6.50 -4.83 -2.35
C LYS A 189 5.98 -6.22 -1.97
N GLY A 190 4.72 -6.52 -2.28
CA GLY A 190 4.15 -7.84 -2.05
C GLY A 190 4.83 -8.91 -2.89
N ASP A 191 5.09 -8.63 -4.16
CA ASP A 191 5.78 -9.53 -5.08
C ASP A 191 7.23 -9.76 -4.64
N ASP A 192 7.97 -8.68 -4.34
CA ASP A 192 9.33 -8.76 -3.81
C ASP A 192 9.37 -9.59 -2.51
N PHE A 193 8.40 -9.40 -1.62
CA PHE A 193 8.33 -10.16 -0.37
C PHE A 193 8.13 -11.67 -0.61
N ILE A 194 7.27 -12.05 -1.57
CA ILE A 194 7.06 -13.45 -1.92
C ILE A 194 8.34 -14.04 -2.53
N MET A 195 9.00 -13.32 -3.44
CA MET A 195 10.27 -13.76 -4.04
C MET A 195 11.37 -13.89 -3.00
N ASP A 196 11.52 -12.90 -2.11
CA ASP A 196 12.45 -12.94 -0.97
C ASP A 196 12.22 -14.18 -0.11
N LYS A 197 10.96 -14.61 0.08
CA LYS A 197 10.64 -15.83 0.84
C LYS A 197 10.96 -17.12 0.10
N ILE A 198 10.73 -17.16 -1.21
CA ILE A 198 11.10 -18.32 -2.04
C ILE A 198 12.62 -18.47 -2.06
N ASP A 199 13.35 -17.38 -2.27
CA ASP A 199 14.81 -17.39 -2.27
C ASP A 199 15.38 -17.74 -0.89
N GLU A 200 14.78 -17.24 0.20
CA GLU A 200 15.15 -17.64 1.56
C GLU A 200 14.99 -19.15 1.77
N MET A 201 13.93 -19.76 1.23
CA MET A 201 13.75 -21.21 1.26
C MET A 201 14.81 -21.94 0.43
N ILE A 202 15.07 -21.51 -0.82
CA ILE A 202 16.08 -22.12 -1.70
C ILE A 202 17.48 -22.01 -1.07
N CYS A 203 17.84 -20.84 -0.53
CA CYS A 203 19.10 -20.67 0.15
C CYS A 203 19.21 -21.55 1.39
N ASN A 204 18.14 -21.72 2.17
CA ASN A 204 18.19 -22.63 3.32
C ASN A 204 18.42 -24.10 2.92
N GLU A 205 17.83 -24.54 1.81
CA GLU A 205 18.04 -25.89 1.26
C GLU A 205 19.47 -26.08 0.77
N GLU A 206 19.98 -25.14 -0.04
CA GLU A 206 21.24 -25.29 -0.76
C GLU A 206 22.46 -24.78 0.04
N LEU A 207 22.28 -24.00 1.12
CA LEU A 207 23.38 -23.46 1.92
C LEU A 207 24.23 -24.57 2.52
N VAL A 208 23.62 -25.67 2.97
CA VAL A 208 24.37 -26.80 3.52
C VAL A 208 25.26 -27.41 2.44
N SER A 209 24.72 -27.66 1.25
CA SER A 209 25.47 -28.22 0.11
C SER A 209 26.57 -27.27 -0.38
N ALA A 210 26.30 -25.98 -0.49
CA ALA A 210 27.29 -24.99 -0.90
C ALA A 210 28.38 -24.76 0.17
N PHE A 211 28.03 -24.77 1.46
CA PHE A 211 28.94 -24.43 2.55
C PHE A 211 29.72 -25.65 3.07
N VAL A 212 29.06 -26.78 3.30
CA VAL A 212 29.66 -27.98 3.86
C VAL A 212 30.35 -28.79 2.76
N ASP A 213 29.63 -29.07 1.66
CA ASP A 213 30.08 -29.99 0.62
C ASP A 213 30.86 -29.31 -0.52
N GLU A 214 30.99 -27.97 -0.47
CA GLU A 214 31.73 -27.16 -1.44
C GLU A 214 31.29 -27.35 -2.90
N LEU A 215 30.02 -27.70 -3.11
CA LEU A 215 29.47 -27.80 -4.46
C LEU A 215 29.45 -26.42 -5.14
N ASP A 216 29.72 -26.42 -6.45
CA ASP A 216 29.75 -25.22 -7.27
C ASP A 216 28.34 -24.65 -7.48
N ALA A 217 28.23 -23.37 -7.82
CA ALA A 217 26.97 -22.69 -8.09
C ALA A 217 26.12 -23.40 -9.18
N SER A 218 26.77 -24.07 -10.13
CA SER A 218 26.10 -24.89 -11.15
C SER A 218 25.31 -26.09 -10.58
N GLN A 219 25.68 -26.54 -9.37
CA GLN A 219 25.08 -27.70 -8.69
C GLN A 219 24.14 -27.30 -7.55
N THR A 220 24.17 -26.03 -7.10
CA THR A 220 23.41 -25.52 -5.94
C THR A 220 22.36 -24.48 -6.35
N ARG A 221 21.72 -24.64 -7.52
CA ARG A 221 20.73 -23.70 -8.08
C ARG A 221 21.22 -22.23 -8.14
N GLY A 222 22.53 -22.02 -8.28
CA GLY A 222 23.17 -20.70 -8.31
C GLY A 222 23.56 -20.14 -6.94
N VAL A 223 23.38 -20.88 -5.83
CA VAL A 223 23.74 -20.43 -4.49
C VAL A 223 25.24 -20.56 -4.27
N HIS A 224 25.91 -19.42 -4.11
CA HIS A 224 27.35 -19.35 -3.84
C HIS A 224 27.63 -18.80 -2.43
N PHE A 225 28.47 -19.47 -1.65
CA PHE A 225 28.90 -18.96 -0.35
C PHE A 225 30.07 -17.99 -0.49
N TYR A 226 29.83 -16.71 -0.23
CA TYR A 226 30.85 -15.66 -0.15
C TYR A 226 31.44 -15.59 1.27
N GLY A 227 32.64 -16.14 1.45
CA GLY A 227 33.37 -16.08 2.72
C GLY A 227 34.43 -17.16 2.83
N HIS A 228 35.33 -17.01 3.80
CA HIS A 228 36.30 -18.05 4.12
C HIS A 228 35.62 -19.17 4.92
N LYS A 229 35.70 -20.40 4.41
CA LYS A 229 35.16 -21.59 5.08
C LYS A 229 36.22 -22.14 6.06
N PRO A 230 35.85 -22.61 7.26
CA PRO A 230 36.78 -23.35 8.13
C PRO A 230 37.36 -24.56 7.40
N ALA A 231 38.59 -24.97 7.72
CA ALA A 231 39.18 -26.16 7.08
C ALA A 231 38.51 -27.47 7.54
N ASP A 232 38.02 -27.52 8.78
CA ASP A 232 37.39 -28.70 9.35
C ASP A 232 35.91 -28.87 8.93
N PRO A 233 35.53 -29.99 8.28
CA PRO A 233 34.14 -30.26 7.89
C PRO A 233 33.17 -30.36 9.07
N GLY A 234 33.62 -30.82 10.23
CA GLY A 234 32.79 -30.90 11.44
C GLY A 234 32.32 -29.53 11.90
N THR A 235 33.27 -28.58 11.96
CA THR A 235 33.04 -27.17 12.28
C THR A 235 32.09 -26.52 11.26
N ARG A 236 32.22 -26.83 9.97
CA ARG A 236 31.28 -26.33 8.94
C ARG A 236 29.85 -26.79 9.19
N ARG A 237 29.64 -28.06 9.54
CA ARG A 237 28.30 -28.58 9.85
C ARG A 237 27.69 -27.90 11.08
N GLN A 238 28.50 -27.60 12.10
CA GLN A 238 28.03 -26.86 13.27
C GLN A 238 27.65 -25.42 12.92
N LEU A 239 28.47 -24.71 12.14
CA LEU A 239 28.16 -23.36 11.67
C LEU A 239 26.95 -23.33 10.74
N ALA A 240 26.80 -24.30 9.84
CA ALA A 240 25.64 -24.41 8.95
C ALA A 240 24.34 -24.52 9.74
N LYS A 241 24.34 -25.29 10.83
CA LYS A 241 23.20 -25.37 11.76
C LYS A 241 22.94 -24.03 12.45
N ALA A 242 24.00 -23.30 12.82
CA ALA A 242 23.87 -21.98 13.43
C ALA A 242 23.36 -20.89 12.47
N PHE A 243 23.56 -21.02 11.16
CA PHE A 243 23.02 -20.10 10.15
C PHE A 243 21.52 -20.24 9.94
N ILE A 244 20.97 -21.41 10.28
CA ILE A 244 19.56 -21.73 10.10
C ILE A 244 18.90 -21.64 11.48
N GLU A 245 18.51 -20.43 11.89
CA GLU A 245 17.68 -20.25 13.08
C GLU A 245 16.34 -20.95 12.85
N GLU A 246 16.04 -22.00 13.59
CA GLU A 246 14.66 -22.49 13.68
C GLU A 246 13.87 -21.43 14.45
N ASP A 247 12.88 -20.77 13.82
CA ASP A 247 11.92 -19.99 14.61
C ASP A 247 11.30 -20.98 15.60
N ASP A 248 11.66 -20.89 16.87
CA ASP A 248 10.94 -21.51 17.98
C ASP A 248 9.50 -21.00 17.91
N LEU A 249 8.62 -21.80 17.32
CA LEU A 249 7.19 -21.59 17.41
C LEU A 249 6.85 -21.79 18.89
N VAL A 250 6.74 -20.69 19.63
CA VAL A 250 6.12 -20.68 20.95
C VAL A 250 4.71 -21.24 20.75
N GLU A 251 4.52 -22.51 21.09
CA GLU A 251 3.20 -23.12 21.23
C GLU A 251 2.45 -22.28 22.25
N ALA A 252 1.54 -21.43 21.76
CA ALA A 252 0.59 -20.76 22.62
C ALA A 252 -0.33 -21.85 23.19
N ARG A 253 -0.02 -22.31 24.41
CA ARG A 253 -0.92 -23.11 25.25
C ARG A 253 -2.05 -22.25 25.80
#